data_AF-A0ABD0RBA1-F1
#
_entry.id   AF-A0ABD0RBA1-F1
#
_cell.length_a   1.000
_cell.length_b   1.000
_cell.length_c   1.000
_cell.angle_alpha   90.00
_cell.angle_beta   90.00
_cell.angle_gamma   90.00
#
_symmetry.space_group_name_H-M   'P 1'
#
loop_
_entity.id
_entity.type
_entity.pdbx_description
1 polymer ?
#
loop_
_entity_poly.entity_id
_entity_poly.type
_entity_poly.pdbx_seq_one_letter_code
_entity_poly.pdbx_strand_id
1 'polypeptide(L)'
;TDINGGIQTGSALLSDYLSSKDESHHNSVSLIIFLTDGRPTVGVVQSPVIVGNTKAAVQEKFCLFTIGMGDDVDYKLLERMSLENCGTMRRIPEDADANVMLKG
;
A
#
# COMPACT_ATOMS: atom_id res chain seq x y z
N THR A 1 -10.65 -3.30 -9.56
CA THR A 1 -9.38 -2.97 -8.91
C THR A 1 -8.53 -4.20 -8.71
N ASP A 2 -7.30 -4.20 -9.20
CA ASP A 2 -6.30 -5.25 -8.92
C ASP A 2 -5.33 -4.74 -7.84
N ILE A 3 -5.70 -4.95 -6.57
CA ILE A 3 -4.90 -4.48 -5.43
C ILE A 3 -3.60 -5.29 -5.33
N ASN A 4 -3.70 -6.62 -5.47
CA ASN A 4 -2.54 -7.50 -5.32
C ASN A 4 -1.48 -7.21 -6.40
N GLY A 5 -1.87 -7.14 -7.67
CA GLY A 5 -0.96 -6.86 -8.77
C GLY A 5 -0.27 -5.49 -8.63
N GLY A 6 -1.03 -4.47 -8.21
CA GLY A 6 -0.48 -3.13 -7.96
C GLY A 6 0.60 -3.12 -6.87
N ILE A 7 0.33 -3.77 -5.73
CA ILE A 7 1.30 -3.89 -4.64
C ILE A 7 2.53 -4.68 -5.07
N GLN A 8 2.36 -5.85 -5.70
CA GLN A 8 3.49 -6.66 -6.16
C GLN A 8 4.41 -5.87 -7.09
N THR A 9 3.83 -5.14 -8.04
CA THR A 9 4.58 -4.34 -9.01
C THR A 9 5.33 -3.19 -8.31
N GLY A 10 4.64 -2.42 -7.47
CA GLY A 10 5.27 -1.31 -6.74
C GLY A 10 6.37 -1.77 -5.79
N SER A 11 6.14 -2.87 -5.07
CA SER A 11 7.11 -3.48 -4.16
C SER A 11 8.33 -4.02 -4.88
N ALA A 12 8.16 -4.66 -6.05
CA ALA A 12 9.27 -5.13 -6.87
C ALA A 12 10.13 -3.95 -7.35
N LEU A 13 9.51 -2.90 -7.91
CA LEU A 13 10.23 -1.71 -8.39
C LEU A 13 11.05 -1.03 -7.29
N LEU A 14 10.47 -0.85 -6.10
CA LEU A 14 11.18 -0.25 -4.97
C LEU A 14 12.28 -1.19 -4.44
N SER A 15 12.01 -2.50 -4.35
CA SER A 15 12.99 -3.48 -3.89
C SER A 15 14.20 -3.55 -4.83
N ASP A 16 13.98 -3.52 -6.15
CA ASP A 16 15.04 -3.53 -7.15
C ASP A 16 15.89 -2.26 -7.04
N TYR A 17 15.24 -1.11 -6.88
CA TYR A 17 15.93 0.16 -6.65
C TYR A 17 16.80 0.12 -5.38
N LEU A 18 16.24 -0.37 -4.27
CA LEU A 18 16.97 -0.49 -3.00
C LEU A 18 18.13 -1.48 -3.09
N SER A 19 18.00 -2.55 -3.87
CA SER A 19 19.06 -3.55 -4.04
C SER A 19 20.20 -3.07 -4.96
N SER A 20 19.91 -2.09 -5.83
CA SER A 20 20.88 -1.53 -6.78
C SER A 20 21.74 -0.40 -6.20
N LYS A 21 21.36 0.13 -5.04
CA LYS A 21 22.06 1.24 -4.36
C LYS A 21 23.02 0.67 -3.32
N ASP A 22 24.32 0.94 -3.49
CA ASP A 22 25.30 0.79 -2.43
C ASP A 22 24.87 1.60 -1.20
N GLU A 23 25.27 1.12 -0.02
CA GLU A 23 24.98 1.51 1.37
C GLU A 23 25.12 3.02 1.75
N SER A 24 24.94 3.97 0.84
CA SER A 24 25.17 5.40 1.06
C SER A 24 23.97 6.14 1.66
N HIS A 25 22.86 5.46 1.94
CA HIS A 25 21.63 6.07 2.49
C HIS A 25 21.22 5.42 3.82
N HIS A 26 22.14 5.37 4.78
CA HIS A 26 21.89 4.90 6.15
C HIS A 26 20.82 5.71 6.92
N ASN A 27 20.32 6.84 6.37
CA ASN A 27 19.40 7.76 7.05
C ASN A 27 18.08 8.04 6.31
N SER A 28 17.73 7.31 5.24
CA SER A 28 16.45 7.50 4.55
C SER A 28 15.49 6.34 4.80
N VAL A 29 14.23 6.67 5.10
CA VAL A 29 13.14 5.70 5.17
C VAL A 29 12.51 5.57 3.78
N SER A 30 12.32 4.34 3.33
CA SER A 30 11.60 4.03 2.09
C SER A 30 10.16 3.67 2.39
N LEU A 31 9.23 4.11 1.53
CA LEU A 31 7.81 3.84 1.71
C LEU A 31 7.06 3.75 0.37
N ILE A 32 5.92 3.07 0.41
CA ILE A 32 4.89 3.07 -0.64
C ILE A 32 3.61 3.68 -0.06
N ILE A 33 2.96 4.55 -0.83
CA ILE A 33 1.59 4.99 -0.58
C ILE A 33 0.70 4.35 -1.64
N PHE A 34 -0.24 3.52 -1.21
CA PHE A 34 -1.20 2.84 -2.08
C PHE A 34 -2.59 3.47 -1.95
N LEU A 35 -3.18 3.91 -3.06
CA LEU A 35 -4.49 4.55 -3.10
C LEU A 35 -5.49 3.69 -3.87
N THR A 36 -6.68 3.50 -3.33
CA THR A 36 -7.80 2.88 -4.06
C THR A 36 -9.14 3.42 -3.62
N ASP A 37 -10.10 3.40 -4.55
CA ASP A 37 -11.50 3.77 -4.38
C ASP A 37 -12.45 2.56 -4.28
N GLY A 38 -11.91 1.33 -4.31
CA GLY A 38 -12.75 0.14 -4.35
C GLY A 38 -12.09 -1.12 -3.82
N ARG A 39 -12.91 -2.13 -3.58
CA ARG A 39 -12.51 -3.49 -3.20
C ARG A 39 -11.79 -4.21 -4.35
N PRO A 40 -11.00 -5.26 -4.06
CA PRO A 40 -10.36 -6.03 -5.12
C PRO A 40 -11.41 -6.76 -5.98
N THR A 41 -11.31 -6.66 -7.30
CA THR A 41 -12.24 -7.28 -8.26
C THR A 41 -11.57 -8.01 -9.42
N VAL A 42 -10.26 -7.84 -9.60
CA VAL A 42 -9.47 -8.45 -10.68
C VAL A 42 -8.26 -9.15 -10.07
N GLY A 43 -7.86 -10.30 -10.62
CA GLY A 43 -6.73 -11.07 -10.13
C GLY A 43 -7.03 -11.77 -8.81
N VAL A 44 -6.16 -11.56 -7.81
CA VAL A 44 -6.36 -12.12 -6.46
C VAL A 44 -7.33 -11.21 -5.70
N VAL A 45 -8.45 -11.78 -5.25
CA VAL A 45 -9.53 -11.04 -4.57
C VAL A 45 -9.71 -11.43 -3.10
N GLN A 46 -9.10 -12.52 -2.65
CA GLN A 46 -9.22 -13.01 -1.28
C GLN A 46 -8.32 -12.22 -0.33
N SER A 47 -8.91 -11.43 0.57
CA SER A 47 -8.19 -10.55 1.49
C SER A 47 -7.04 -11.24 2.26
N PRO A 48 -7.19 -12.46 2.82
CA PRO A 48 -6.07 -13.14 3.51
C PRO A 48 -4.88 -13.42 2.60
N VAL A 49 -5.13 -13.75 1.33
CA VAL A 49 -4.08 -14.01 0.34
C VAL A 49 -3.38 -12.71 -0.03
N ILE A 50 -4.13 -11.63 -0.24
CA ILE A 50 -3.57 -10.30 -0.54
C ILE A 50 -2.67 -9.83 0.60
N VAL A 51 -3.10 -9.97 1.87
CA VAL A 51 -2.28 -9.61 3.04
C VAL A 51 -0.99 -10.42 3.09
N GLY A 52 -1.06 -11.74 2.92
CA GLY A 52 0.14 -12.61 2.90
C GLY A 52 1.10 -12.26 1.78
N ASN A 53 0.58 -12.05 0.58
CA ASN A 53 1.35 -11.63 -0.60
C ASN A 53 1.99 -10.24 -0.41
N THR A 54 1.27 -9.31 0.22
CA THR A 54 1.77 -7.97 0.53
C THR A 54 2.97 -8.04 1.46
N LYS A 55 2.83 -8.79 2.58
CA LYS A 55 3.94 -9.00 3.52
C LYS A 55 5.16 -9.63 2.84
N ALA A 56 4.93 -10.62 1.98
CA ALA A 56 5.98 -11.29 1.22
C ALA A 56 6.67 -10.38 0.17
N ALA A 57 5.97 -9.38 -0.35
CA ALA A 57 6.51 -8.42 -1.31
C ALA A 57 7.29 -7.29 -0.62
N VAL A 58 6.83 -6.83 0.54
CA VAL A 58 7.48 -5.76 1.32
C VAL A 58 8.75 -6.25 2.01
N GLN A 59 8.73 -7.46 2.58
CA GLN A 59 9.88 -8.08 3.25
C GLN A 59 10.56 -7.18 4.30
N GLU A 60 9.78 -6.34 4.99
CA GLU A 60 10.26 -5.38 6.00
C GLU A 60 11.27 -4.33 5.45
N LYS A 61 11.41 -4.20 4.12
CA LYS A 61 12.37 -3.28 3.48
C LYS A 61 11.88 -1.82 3.42
N PHE A 62 10.57 -1.60 3.50
CA PHE A 62 9.93 -0.29 3.43
C PHE A 62 8.55 -0.33 4.08
N CYS A 63 7.98 0.83 4.42
CA CYS A 63 6.63 0.90 4.98
C CYS A 63 5.55 1.04 3.91
N LEU A 64 4.39 0.42 4.15
CA LEU A 64 3.22 0.51 3.26
C LEU A 64 2.11 1.32 3.93
N PHE A 65 1.86 2.52 3.42
CA PHE A 65 0.72 3.34 3.78
C PHE A 65 -0.40 3.12 2.77
N THR A 66 -1.65 3.06 3.23
CA THR A 66 -2.81 2.89 2.36
C THR A 66 -3.77 4.05 2.51
N ILE A 67 -4.43 4.39 1.42
CA ILE A 67 -5.47 5.41 1.37
C ILE A 67 -6.68 4.78 0.68
N GLY A 68 -7.80 4.75 1.39
CA GLY A 68 -9.09 4.33 0.87
C GLY A 68 -9.99 5.53 0.61
N MET A 69 -10.53 5.67 -0.60
CA MET A 69 -11.42 6.77 -0.98
C MET A 69 -12.84 6.28 -1.28
N GLY A 70 -13.85 6.86 -0.65
CA GLY A 70 -15.25 6.50 -0.89
C GLY A 70 -15.70 5.18 -0.27
N ASP A 71 -16.92 4.75 -0.57
CA ASP A 71 -17.61 3.74 0.23
C ASP A 71 -17.49 2.29 -0.27
N ASP A 72 -16.98 2.07 -1.49
CA ASP A 72 -16.80 0.70 -2.03
C ASP A 72 -15.45 0.06 -1.67
N VAL A 73 -14.69 0.68 -0.76
CA VAL A 73 -13.36 0.21 -0.33
C VAL A 73 -13.45 -0.88 0.74
N ASP A 74 -12.64 -1.93 0.61
CA ASP A 74 -12.39 -2.88 1.71
C ASP A 74 -11.38 -2.28 2.71
N TYR A 75 -11.89 -1.45 3.63
CA TYR A 75 -11.06 -0.76 4.63
C TYR A 75 -10.33 -1.72 5.57
N LYS A 76 -10.92 -2.89 5.88
CA LYS A 76 -10.27 -3.88 6.76
C LYS A 76 -9.06 -4.50 6.10
N LEU A 77 -9.15 -4.78 4.80
CA LEU A 77 -8.00 -5.22 4.02
C LEU A 77 -6.88 -4.17 4.01
N LEU A 78 -7.20 -2.91 3.68
CA LEU A 78 -6.21 -1.83 3.60
C LEU A 78 -5.54 -1.58 4.96
N GLU A 79 -6.33 -1.50 6.04
CA GLU A 79 -5.82 -1.34 7.40
C GLU A 79 -4.85 -2.45 7.77
N ARG A 80 -5.22 -3.70 7.51
CA ARG A 80 -4.36 -4.84 7.81
C ARG A 80 -3.08 -4.86 6.97
N MET A 81 -3.17 -4.54 5.68
CA MET A 81 -1.99 -4.41 4.82
C MET A 81 -1.02 -3.35 5.34
N SER A 82 -1.51 -2.20 5.80
CA SER A 82 -0.65 -1.15 6.34
C SER A 82 -0.04 -1.50 7.69
N LEU A 83 -0.86 -1.99 8.63
CA LEU A 83 -0.41 -2.31 9.98
C LEU A 83 0.64 -3.43 10.00
N GLU A 84 0.49 -4.45 9.14
CA GLU A 84 1.47 -5.54 9.04
C GLU A 84 2.80 -5.11 8.37
N ASN A 85 2.87 -3.90 7.82
CA ASN A 85 4.02 -3.38 7.06
C ASN A 85 4.39 -1.94 7.49
N CYS A 86 4.45 -1.69 8.81
CA CYS A 86 4.89 -0.45 9.48
C CYS A 86 4.18 0.87 9.09
N GLY A 87 3.10 0.80 8.32
CA GLY A 87 2.32 1.97 7.93
C GLY A 87 1.00 2.10 8.66
N THR A 88 0.21 3.07 8.22
CA THR A 88 -1.18 3.26 8.65
C THR A 88 -2.10 3.44 7.44
N MET A 89 -3.40 3.27 7.66
CA MET A 89 -4.43 3.49 6.66
C MET A 89 -5.14 4.83 6.91
N ARG A 90 -5.39 5.59 5.84
CA ARG A 90 -6.21 6.80 5.87
C ARG A 90 -7.48 6.60 5.05
N ARG A 91 -8.62 6.95 5.64
CA ARG A 91 -9.91 7.03 4.94
C ARG A 91 -10.15 8.44 4.42
N ILE A 92 -10.59 8.56 3.17
CA ILE A 92 -11.06 9.79 2.54
C ILE A 92 -12.52 9.57 2.16
N PRO A 93 -13.48 10.22 2.84
CA PRO A 93 -14.89 10.18 2.45
C PRO A 93 -15.09 10.71 1.02
N GLU A 94 -16.08 10.19 0.30
CA GLU A 94 -16.37 10.58 -1.09
C GLU A 94 -16.82 12.04 -1.23
N ASP A 95 -17.47 12.56 -0.19
CA ASP A 95 -17.93 13.93 -0.06
C ASP A 95 -16.83 14.90 0.43
N ALA A 96 -15.67 14.39 0.81
CA ALA A 96 -14.55 15.20 1.25
C ALA A 96 -13.77 15.79 0.08
N ASP A 97 -13.25 17.00 0.26
CA ASP A 97 -12.28 17.57 -0.68
C ASP A 97 -10.97 16.77 -0.59
N ALA A 98 -10.81 15.82 -1.51
CA ALA A 98 -9.62 14.97 -1.60
C ALA A 98 -8.33 15.79 -1.77
N ASN A 99 -8.38 16.97 -2.40
CA ASN A 99 -7.21 17.84 -2.53
C ASN A 99 -6.76 18.43 -1.19
N VAL A 100 -7.68 18.59 -0.24
CA VAL A 100 -7.35 19.01 1.13
C VAL A 100 -6.91 17.80 1.95
N MET A 101 -7.54 16.64 1.76
CA MET A 101 -7.26 15.44 2.54
C MET A 101 -5.96 14.73 2.12
N LEU A 102 -5.46 14.92 0.90
CA LEU A 102 -4.18 14.36 0.48
C LEU A 102 -2.98 15.26 0.81
N LYS A 103 -3.22 16.45 1.35
CA LYS A 103 -2.15 17.30 1.89
C LYS A 103 -1.69 16.73 3.23
N GLY A 104 -0.37 16.58 3.36
CA GLY A 104 0.37 16.18 4.55
C GLY A 104 1.59 17.06 4.70
#